data_AF-A0A536IDX9-F1
#
_entry.id   AF-A0A536IDX9-F1
#
_cell.length_a   1.000
_cell.length_b   1.000
_cell.length_c   1.000
_cell.angle_alpha   90.00
_cell.angle_beta   90.00
_cell.angle_gamma   90.00
#
_symmetry.space_group_name_H-M   'P 1'
#
loop_
_entity.id
_entity.type
_entity.pdbx_description
1 polymer ?
#
loop_
_entity_poly.entity_id
_entity_poly.type
_entity_poly.pdbx_seq_one_letter_code
_entity_poly.pdbx_strand_id
1 'polypeptide(L)'
;MRQPRMTRQGALAGLAAAAAVVATGFALRLLAGLPTLPDAAADAFTLVVPGAIFGFLLDRLQSLGRPLLVTGFALALVVGGALAGALADARPATRRRPLVVAAALSLLTLPLAGLAAASGSAIALVTVAQWSAFAILLELALGHRVETATSAMRRRVVYAAGVFGGAWLLTYLGGRFVSAANAGPSRWLVSPGTTLAGTYDAGTGLTNTKDFYVVSKNDIDDPVIAAADWRLQVQGLRPFAIGYDELRGLAAAARPRTLACISNPIGGEYISTGVFGGVPLADLLMRAGLDADTSEV
;
A
#
# COMPACT_ATOMS: atom_id res chain seq x y z
N MET A 1 -16.62 -41.31 13.92
CA MET A 1 -16.08 -40.07 13.33
C MET A 1 -16.30 -38.92 14.32
N ARG A 2 -15.26 -38.43 15.01
CA ARG A 2 -15.37 -37.24 15.87
C ARG A 2 -15.36 -36.01 14.98
N GLN A 3 -16.44 -35.22 15.01
CA GLN A 3 -16.46 -33.94 14.31
C GLN A 3 -15.30 -33.05 14.78
N PRO A 4 -14.60 -32.36 13.87
CA PRO A 4 -13.57 -31.41 14.23
C PRO A 4 -14.24 -30.24 14.97
N ARG A 5 -14.18 -30.24 16.30
CA ARG A 5 -14.55 -29.05 17.08
C ARG A 5 -13.49 -28.00 16.81
N MET A 6 -13.84 -26.98 16.03
CA MET A 6 -13.02 -25.76 15.91
C MET A 6 -12.80 -25.22 17.32
N THR A 7 -11.56 -25.23 17.78
CA THR A 7 -11.23 -24.78 19.13
C THR A 7 -11.04 -23.26 19.08
N ARG A 8 -11.59 -22.56 20.08
CA ARG A 8 -11.33 -21.12 20.25
C ARG A 8 -9.83 -20.82 20.36
N GLN A 9 -9.06 -21.76 20.90
CA GLN A 9 -7.60 -21.64 21.05
C GLN A 9 -6.87 -21.61 19.70
N GLY A 10 -7.24 -22.48 18.75
CA GLY A 10 -6.64 -22.45 17.41
C GLY A 10 -6.92 -21.15 16.67
N ALA A 11 -8.13 -20.62 16.80
CA ALA A 11 -8.50 -19.34 16.21
C ALA A 11 -7.70 -18.17 16.79
N LEU A 12 -7.54 -18.12 18.11
CA LEU A 12 -6.73 -17.09 18.78
C LEU A 12 -5.25 -17.17 18.40
N ALA A 13 -4.69 -18.38 18.29
CA ALA A 13 -3.31 -18.59 17.86
C ALA A 13 -3.08 -18.04 16.44
N GLY A 14 -3.99 -18.36 15.51
CA GLY A 14 -3.95 -17.85 14.13
C GLY A 14 -4.13 -16.35 14.03
N LEU A 15 -5.05 -15.77 14.82
CA LEU A 15 -5.27 -14.34 14.89
C LEU A 15 -4.01 -13.62 15.38
N ALA A 16 -3.39 -14.09 16.47
CA ALA A 16 -2.20 -13.49 17.04
C ALA A 16 -0.99 -13.57 16.09
N ALA A 17 -0.78 -14.73 15.45
CA ALA A 17 0.28 -14.90 14.46
C ALA A 17 0.08 -13.96 13.26
N ALA A 18 -1.14 -13.89 12.71
CA ALA A 18 -1.42 -13.02 11.56
C ALA A 18 -1.30 -11.53 11.92
N ALA A 19 -1.81 -11.10 13.08
CA ALA A 19 -1.67 -9.72 13.54
C ALA A 19 -0.19 -9.32 13.68
N ALA A 20 0.64 -10.18 14.28
CA ALA A 20 2.08 -9.92 14.42
C ALA A 20 2.79 -9.81 13.05
N VAL A 21 2.46 -10.70 12.12
CA VAL A 21 3.06 -10.72 10.78
C VAL A 21 2.64 -9.51 9.95
N VAL A 22 1.34 -9.18 9.93
CA VAL A 22 0.84 -8.00 9.22
C VAL A 22 1.43 -6.71 9.81
N ALA A 23 1.52 -6.62 11.14
CA ALA A 23 2.16 -5.48 11.82
C ALA A 23 3.64 -5.35 11.41
N THR A 24 4.36 -6.46 11.37
CA THR A 24 5.77 -6.47 10.92
C THR A 24 5.90 -6.00 9.46
N GLY A 25 4.99 -6.43 8.58
CA GLY A 25 4.98 -5.99 7.18
C GLY A 25 4.81 -4.48 7.04
N PHE A 26 3.85 -3.89 7.74
CA PHE A 26 3.67 -2.43 7.74
C PHE A 26 4.81 -1.67 8.45
N ALA A 27 5.42 -2.25 9.49
CA ALA A 27 6.60 -1.66 10.11
C ALA A 27 7.79 -1.62 9.14
N LEU A 28 8.00 -2.70 8.37
CA LEU A 28 9.02 -2.75 7.32
C LEU A 28 8.72 -1.81 6.16
N ARG A 29 7.44 -1.57 5.84
CA ARG A 29 7.05 -0.52 4.89
C ARG A 29 7.50 0.85 5.37
N LEU A 30 7.21 1.21 6.62
CA LEU A 30 7.56 2.51 7.18
C LEU A 30 9.08 2.71 7.29
N LEU A 31 9.82 1.66 7.67
CA LEU A 31 11.26 1.74 7.94
C LEU A 31 12.14 1.53 6.71
N ALA A 32 11.69 0.73 5.75
CA ALA A 32 12.51 0.27 4.64
C ALA A 32 11.83 0.42 3.26
N GLY A 33 10.64 1.04 3.20
CA GLY A 33 9.90 1.24 1.95
C GLY A 33 9.44 -0.06 1.29
N LEU A 34 9.44 -1.18 2.01
CA LEU A 34 9.05 -2.48 1.44
C LEU A 34 7.54 -2.53 1.18
N PRO A 35 7.11 -3.09 0.05
CA PRO A 35 5.68 -3.21 -0.24
C PRO A 35 5.03 -4.24 0.68
N THR A 36 3.76 -4.03 1.02
CA THR A 36 3.00 -4.95 1.88
C THR A 36 2.00 -5.77 1.06
N LEU A 37 1.62 -6.95 1.55
CA LEU A 37 0.56 -7.75 0.93
C LEU A 37 -0.79 -7.00 0.83
N PRO A 38 -1.26 -6.28 1.87
CA PRO A 38 -2.46 -5.44 1.75
C PRO A 38 -2.37 -4.36 0.67
N ASP A 39 -1.22 -3.70 0.51
CA ASP A 39 -1.03 -2.70 -0.54
C ASP A 39 -1.02 -3.32 -1.94
N ALA A 40 -0.31 -4.44 -2.11
CA ALA A 40 -0.29 -5.16 -3.38
C ALA A 40 -1.68 -5.69 -3.75
N ALA A 41 -2.44 -6.20 -2.78
CA ALA A 41 -3.82 -6.63 -3.01
C ALA A 41 -4.74 -5.45 -3.36
N ALA A 42 -4.57 -4.30 -2.71
CA ALA A 42 -5.30 -3.07 -3.03
C ALA A 42 -4.99 -2.58 -4.45
N ASP A 43 -3.73 -2.59 -4.85
CA ASP A 43 -3.31 -2.16 -6.18
C ASP A 43 -3.78 -3.14 -7.27
N ALA A 44 -3.63 -4.46 -7.05
CA ALA A 44 -4.17 -5.48 -7.94
C ALA A 44 -5.70 -5.37 -8.09
N PHE A 45 -6.42 -5.07 -7.00
CA PHE A 45 -7.86 -4.85 -7.04
C PHE A 45 -8.23 -3.71 -8.00
N THR A 46 -7.50 -2.58 -7.97
CA THR A 46 -7.77 -1.45 -8.88
C THR A 46 -7.57 -1.78 -10.35
N LEU A 47 -6.73 -2.76 -10.69
CA LEU A 47 -6.51 -3.21 -12.06
C LEU A 47 -7.63 -4.15 -12.57
N VAL A 48 -8.30 -4.85 -11.67
CA VAL A 48 -9.31 -5.87 -12.01
C VAL A 48 -10.73 -5.31 -11.96
N VAL A 49 -10.97 -4.27 -11.17
CA VAL A 49 -12.30 -3.68 -11.00
C VAL A 49 -12.75 -2.97 -12.28
N PRO A 50 -13.95 -3.28 -12.81
CA PRO A 50 -14.52 -2.55 -13.94
C PRO A 50 -14.63 -1.06 -13.68
N GLY A 51 -14.32 -0.23 -14.68
CA GLY A 51 -14.26 1.24 -14.54
C GLY A 51 -15.54 1.87 -13.96
N ALA A 52 -16.72 1.32 -14.27
CA ALA A 52 -17.99 1.80 -13.70
C ALA A 52 -18.08 1.62 -12.17
N ILE A 53 -17.60 0.48 -11.66
CA ILE A 53 -17.56 0.20 -10.22
C ILE A 53 -16.48 1.05 -9.57
N PHE A 54 -15.31 1.16 -10.21
CA PHE A 54 -14.21 1.98 -9.70
C PHE A 54 -14.62 3.46 -9.59
N GLY A 55 -15.23 4.02 -10.64
CA GLY A 55 -15.75 5.39 -10.61
C GLY A 55 -16.80 5.61 -9.52
N PHE A 56 -17.77 4.69 -9.38
CA PHE A 56 -18.75 4.76 -8.29
C PHE A 56 -18.10 4.75 -6.90
N LEU A 57 -17.10 3.89 -6.68
CA LEU A 57 -16.39 3.81 -5.41
C LEU A 57 -15.54 5.05 -5.17
N LEU A 58 -14.86 5.57 -6.19
CA LEU A 58 -14.09 6.81 -6.09
C LEU A 58 -14.99 8.00 -5.70
N ASP A 59 -16.12 8.15 -6.38
CA ASP A 59 -17.06 9.26 -6.13
C ASP A 59 -17.60 9.23 -4.70
N ARG A 60 -17.86 8.03 -4.16
CA ARG A 60 -18.45 7.83 -2.83
C ARG A 60 -17.45 7.83 -1.70
N LEU A 61 -16.28 7.22 -1.91
CA LEU A 61 -15.29 7.02 -0.85
C LEU A 61 -14.24 8.14 -0.83
N GLN A 62 -13.95 8.78 -1.97
CA GLN A 62 -12.98 9.87 -2.10
C GLN A 62 -11.68 9.55 -1.33
N SER A 63 -11.24 10.42 -0.41
CA SER A 63 -10.04 10.25 0.40
C SER A 63 -10.04 8.99 1.26
N LEU A 64 -11.22 8.45 1.62
CA LEU A 64 -11.34 7.23 2.43
C LEU A 64 -11.16 5.94 1.61
N GLY A 65 -11.18 6.02 0.28
CA GLY A 65 -11.11 4.83 -0.59
C GLY A 65 -9.88 3.97 -0.32
N ARG A 66 -8.69 4.58 -0.30
CA ARG A 66 -7.45 3.84 -0.07
C ARG A 66 -7.30 3.32 1.37
N PRO A 67 -7.53 4.10 2.44
CA PRO A 67 -7.51 3.59 3.82
C PRO A 67 -8.47 2.41 4.04
N LEU A 68 -9.69 2.48 3.49
CA LEU A 68 -10.68 1.40 3.59
C LEU A 68 -10.20 0.12 2.91
N LEU A 69 -9.64 0.24 1.70
CA LEU A 69 -9.19 -0.91 0.92
C LEU A 69 -8.03 -1.63 1.62
N VAL A 70 -7.00 -0.87 2.04
CA VAL A 70 -5.82 -1.42 2.72
C VAL A 70 -6.20 -2.03 4.07
N THR A 71 -7.05 -1.36 4.85
CA THR A 71 -7.53 -1.87 6.15
C THR A 71 -8.39 -3.11 5.97
N GLY A 72 -9.25 -3.15 4.94
CA GLY A 72 -10.07 -4.31 4.60
C GLY A 72 -9.22 -5.54 4.28
N PHE A 73 -8.17 -5.39 3.46
CA PHE A 73 -7.25 -6.50 3.18
C PHE A 73 -6.41 -6.91 4.39
N ALA A 74 -5.94 -5.95 5.19
CA ALA A 74 -5.24 -6.26 6.44
C ALA A 74 -6.13 -7.07 7.41
N LEU A 75 -7.40 -6.66 7.57
CA LEU A 75 -8.38 -7.38 8.37
C LEU A 75 -8.67 -8.76 7.80
N ALA A 76 -8.83 -8.88 6.47
CA ALA A 76 -9.03 -10.16 5.81
C ALA A 76 -7.87 -11.14 6.04
N LEU A 77 -6.62 -10.66 6.05
CA LEU A 77 -5.45 -11.49 6.41
C LEU A 77 -5.48 -11.93 7.87
N VAL A 78 -5.85 -11.04 8.81
CA VAL A 78 -5.95 -11.38 10.23
C VAL A 78 -7.07 -12.39 10.50
N VAL A 79 -8.25 -12.18 9.90
CA VAL A 79 -9.39 -13.09 9.99
C VAL A 79 -9.08 -14.43 9.30
N GLY A 80 -8.47 -14.39 8.12
CA GLY A 80 -8.00 -15.58 7.41
C GLY A 80 -6.97 -16.36 8.23
N GLY A 81 -6.09 -15.67 8.93
CA GLY A 81 -5.16 -16.25 9.90
C GLY A 81 -5.86 -16.98 11.03
N ALA A 82 -6.90 -16.36 11.62
CA ALA A 82 -7.72 -16.99 12.66
C ALA A 82 -8.42 -18.27 12.14
N LEU A 83 -8.99 -18.21 10.94
CA LEU A 83 -9.61 -19.40 10.29
C LEU A 83 -8.57 -20.49 10.02
N ALA A 84 -7.40 -20.13 9.49
CA ALA A 84 -6.30 -21.05 9.24
C ALA A 84 -5.81 -21.70 10.54
N GLY A 85 -5.71 -20.94 11.64
CA GLY A 85 -5.37 -21.47 12.96
C GLY A 85 -6.40 -22.43 13.53
N ALA A 86 -7.69 -22.12 13.39
CA ALA A 86 -8.78 -23.02 13.81
C ALA A 86 -8.79 -24.33 13.01
N LEU A 87 -8.54 -24.25 11.69
CA LEU A 87 -8.42 -25.42 10.80
C LEU A 87 -7.16 -26.24 11.09
N ALA A 88 -6.04 -25.58 11.39
CA ALA A 88 -4.80 -26.23 11.76
C ALA A 88 -4.94 -26.96 13.11
N ASP A 89 -5.65 -26.37 14.08
CA ASP A 89 -5.84 -27.00 15.37
C ASP A 89 -6.74 -28.24 15.32
N ALA A 90 -7.74 -28.22 14.43
CA ALA A 90 -8.59 -29.37 14.16
C ALA A 90 -7.82 -30.59 13.59
N ARG A 91 -6.60 -30.40 13.06
CA ARG A 91 -5.75 -31.47 12.53
C ARG A 91 -4.74 -31.95 13.58
N PRO A 92 -4.44 -33.26 13.62
CA PRO A 92 -3.39 -33.79 14.50
C PRO A 92 -2.03 -33.19 14.14
N ALA A 93 -1.21 -32.91 15.15
CA ALA A 93 0.08 -32.24 15.00
C ALA A 93 1.01 -32.92 13.96
N THR A 94 0.98 -34.25 13.89
CA THR A 94 1.74 -35.05 12.91
C THR A 94 1.32 -34.85 11.45
N ARG A 95 0.14 -34.29 11.19
CA ARG A 95 -0.35 -33.93 9.84
C ARG A 95 -0.21 -32.45 9.52
N ARG A 96 0.27 -31.61 10.45
CA ARG A 96 0.49 -30.19 10.19
C ARG A 96 1.76 -30.04 9.34
N ARG A 97 1.62 -29.43 8.16
CA ARG A 97 2.72 -29.13 7.23
C ARG A 97 2.75 -27.62 6.98
N PRO A 98 3.15 -26.82 7.97
CA PRO A 98 3.01 -25.36 7.99
C PRO A 98 3.73 -24.71 6.81
N LEU A 99 4.95 -25.17 6.51
CA LEU A 99 5.75 -24.67 5.39
C LEU A 99 5.16 -25.07 4.02
N VAL A 100 4.49 -26.21 3.92
CA VAL A 100 3.78 -26.60 2.68
C VAL A 100 2.56 -25.71 2.47
N VAL A 101 1.83 -25.38 3.54
CA VAL A 101 0.72 -24.42 3.49
C VAL A 101 1.24 -23.03 3.14
N ALA A 102 2.34 -22.59 3.73
CA ALA A 102 2.99 -21.32 3.39
C ALA A 102 3.41 -21.27 1.92
N ALA A 103 4.03 -22.35 1.41
CA ALA A 103 4.42 -22.45 0.01
C ALA A 103 3.21 -22.42 -0.92
N ALA A 104 2.11 -23.12 -0.58
CA ALA A 104 0.88 -23.09 -1.36
C ALA A 104 0.21 -21.70 -1.36
N LEU A 105 0.15 -21.04 -0.20
CA LEU A 105 -0.40 -19.68 -0.09
C LEU A 105 0.49 -18.66 -0.83
N SER A 106 1.81 -18.83 -0.77
CA SER A 106 2.75 -18.01 -1.55
C SER A 106 2.50 -18.22 -3.05
N LEU A 107 2.43 -19.46 -3.51
CA LEU A 107 2.16 -19.78 -4.92
C LEU A 107 0.81 -19.20 -5.40
N LEU A 108 -0.21 -19.19 -4.53
CA LEU A 108 -1.52 -18.64 -4.84
C LEU A 108 -1.53 -17.10 -4.88
N THR A 109 -0.74 -16.43 -4.04
CA THR A 109 -0.76 -14.97 -3.89
C THR A 109 0.32 -14.25 -4.70
N LEU A 110 1.36 -14.96 -5.15
CA LEU A 110 2.43 -14.42 -5.99
C LEU A 110 1.94 -13.82 -7.32
N PRO A 111 0.99 -14.42 -8.05
CA PRO A 111 0.46 -13.80 -9.28
C PRO A 111 -0.23 -12.45 -9.01
N LEU A 112 -0.98 -12.35 -7.91
CA LEU A 112 -1.63 -11.10 -7.47
C LEU A 112 -0.60 -10.04 -7.08
N ALA A 113 0.46 -10.45 -6.37
CA ALA A 113 1.59 -9.59 -6.04
C ALA A 113 2.35 -9.11 -7.29
N GLY A 114 2.49 -9.98 -8.30
CA GLY A 114 3.16 -9.68 -9.56
C GLY A 114 2.39 -8.70 -10.44
N LEU A 115 1.04 -8.76 -10.43
CA LEU A 115 0.19 -7.78 -11.13
C LEU A 115 0.32 -6.36 -10.56
N ALA A 116 0.60 -6.24 -9.26
CA ALA A 116 0.56 -4.98 -8.53
C ALA A 116 1.89 -4.20 -8.51
N ALA A 117 3.03 -4.83 -8.81
CA ALA A 117 4.34 -4.24 -8.52
C ALA A 117 5.23 -4.10 -9.76
N ALA A 118 5.69 -2.88 -10.04
CA ALA A 118 6.81 -2.62 -10.96
C ALA A 118 8.13 -3.27 -10.48
N SER A 119 8.23 -3.62 -9.19
CA SER A 119 9.38 -4.24 -8.52
C SER A 119 9.13 -5.72 -8.20
N GLY A 120 8.85 -6.54 -9.23
CA GLY A 120 8.33 -7.91 -9.10
C GLY A 120 9.15 -8.86 -8.19
N SER A 121 10.46 -8.66 -8.05
CA SER A 121 11.30 -9.51 -7.18
C SER A 121 11.16 -9.22 -5.68
N ALA A 122 11.03 -7.94 -5.30
CA ALA A 122 10.92 -7.55 -3.88
C ALA A 122 9.60 -8.02 -3.27
N ILE A 123 8.47 -7.84 -3.98
CA ILE A 123 7.17 -8.29 -3.49
C ILE A 123 7.09 -9.82 -3.40
N ALA A 124 7.77 -10.55 -4.30
CA ALA A 124 7.81 -12.00 -4.24
C ALA A 124 8.52 -12.49 -2.97
N LEU A 125 9.67 -11.90 -2.64
CA LEU A 125 10.42 -12.20 -1.42
C LEU A 125 9.60 -11.86 -0.16
N VAL A 126 8.97 -10.69 -0.12
CA VAL A 126 8.10 -10.30 0.99
C VAL A 126 6.94 -11.27 1.15
N THR A 127 6.29 -11.68 0.06
CA THR A 127 5.17 -12.62 0.08
C THR A 127 5.58 -13.96 0.70
N VAL A 128 6.69 -14.53 0.23
CA VAL A 128 7.21 -15.82 0.73
C VAL A 128 7.62 -15.69 2.20
N ALA A 129 8.34 -14.63 2.56
CA ALA A 129 8.75 -14.37 3.93
C ALA A 129 7.55 -14.22 4.87
N GLN A 130 6.51 -13.49 4.45
CA GLN A 130 5.32 -13.21 5.25
C GLN A 130 4.51 -14.50 5.51
N TRP A 131 4.28 -15.32 4.49
CA TRP A 131 3.58 -16.61 4.67
C TRP A 131 4.41 -17.61 5.48
N SER A 132 5.73 -17.61 5.32
CA SER A 132 6.64 -18.46 6.11
C SER A 132 6.63 -18.05 7.58
N ALA A 133 6.72 -16.75 7.86
CA ALA A 133 6.65 -16.20 9.22
C ALA A 133 5.31 -16.54 9.89
N PHE A 134 4.19 -16.38 9.16
CA PHE A 134 2.87 -16.76 9.66
C PHE A 134 2.79 -18.24 10.02
N ALA A 135 3.25 -19.12 9.14
CA ALA A 135 3.23 -20.56 9.36
C ALA A 135 4.09 -20.99 10.56
N ILE A 136 5.27 -20.38 10.72
CA ILE A 136 6.16 -20.62 11.87
C ILE A 136 5.51 -20.15 13.17
N LEU A 137 4.99 -18.92 13.21
CA LEU A 137 4.35 -18.38 14.41
C LEU A 137 3.09 -19.16 14.80
N LEU A 138 2.32 -19.61 13.82
CA LEU A 138 1.13 -20.43 14.06
C LEU A 138 1.51 -21.76 14.74
N GLU A 139 2.55 -22.45 14.27
CA GLU A 139 3.00 -23.69 14.93
C GLU A 139 3.54 -23.45 16.33
N LEU A 140 4.30 -22.36 16.53
CA LEU A 140 4.80 -21.98 17.85
C LEU A 140 3.67 -21.69 18.83
N ALA A 141 2.56 -21.11 18.35
CA ALA A 141 1.39 -20.81 19.15
C ALA A 141 0.52 -22.04 19.45
N LEU A 142 0.37 -22.94 18.48
CA LEU A 142 -0.45 -24.15 18.65
C LEU A 142 0.24 -25.19 19.55
N GLY A 143 1.57 -25.30 19.51
CA GLY A 143 2.37 -26.18 20.38
C GLY A 143 2.05 -27.68 20.26
N HIS A 144 2.88 -28.52 20.89
CA HIS A 144 2.58 -29.94 21.07
C HIS A 144 1.66 -30.13 22.29
N ARG A 145 0.84 -31.18 22.29
CA ARG A 145 -0.10 -31.51 23.39
C ARG A 145 0.59 -31.79 24.73
N VAL A 146 1.90 -32.02 24.74
CA VAL A 146 2.71 -32.16 25.96
C VAL A 146 3.25 -30.79 26.34
N GLU A 147 2.71 -30.22 27.40
CA GLU A 147 3.03 -28.87 27.85
C GLU A 147 4.37 -28.86 28.59
N THR A 148 5.41 -28.38 27.92
CA THR A 148 6.70 -28.05 28.53
C THR A 148 6.76 -26.56 28.85
N ALA A 149 7.56 -26.15 29.84
CA ALA A 149 7.77 -24.72 30.17
C ALA A 149 8.17 -23.89 28.92
N THR A 150 8.99 -24.46 28.05
CA THR A 150 9.41 -23.87 26.77
C THR A 150 8.23 -23.67 25.80
N SER A 151 7.31 -24.63 25.71
CA SER A 151 6.12 -24.54 24.85
C SER A 151 5.13 -23.47 25.33
N ALA A 152 4.95 -23.33 26.65
CA ALA A 152 4.11 -22.29 27.24
C ALA A 152 4.71 -20.89 27.02
N MET A 153 6.04 -20.75 27.14
CA MET A 153 6.74 -19.49 26.87
C MET A 153 6.59 -19.06 25.40
N ARG A 154 6.85 -19.97 24.45
CA ARG A 154 6.70 -19.70 23.00
C ARG A 154 5.31 -19.17 22.67
N ARG A 155 4.28 -19.85 23.19
CA ARG A 155 2.88 -19.46 22.99
C ARG A 155 2.57 -18.08 23.58
N ARG A 156 3.07 -17.78 24.79
CA ARG A 156 2.93 -16.44 25.41
C ARG A 156 3.59 -15.36 24.56
N VAL A 157 4.78 -15.62 24.02
CA VAL A 157 5.49 -14.67 23.15
C VAL A 157 4.68 -14.38 21.88
N VAL A 158 4.11 -15.40 21.22
CA VAL A 158 3.28 -15.17 20.02
C VAL A 158 2.02 -14.37 20.35
N TYR A 159 1.35 -14.67 21.47
CA TYR A 159 0.18 -13.88 21.89
C TYR A 159 0.54 -12.44 22.23
N ALA A 160 1.65 -12.22 22.94
CA ALA A 160 2.13 -10.87 23.25
C ALA A 160 2.49 -10.10 21.98
N ALA A 161 3.19 -10.73 21.04
CA ALA A 161 3.50 -10.16 19.73
C ALA A 161 2.23 -9.83 18.93
N GLY A 162 1.22 -10.70 18.98
CA GLY A 162 -0.07 -10.48 18.34
C GLY A 162 -0.86 -9.31 18.95
N VAL A 163 -0.87 -9.18 20.28
CA VAL A 163 -1.52 -8.06 20.98
C VAL A 163 -0.80 -6.74 20.68
N PHE A 164 0.53 -6.72 20.80
CA PHE A 164 1.32 -5.54 20.50
C PHE A 164 1.20 -5.14 19.03
N GLY A 165 1.34 -6.10 18.11
CA GLY A 165 1.18 -5.89 16.67
C GLY A 165 -0.23 -5.40 16.31
N GLY A 166 -1.27 -5.96 16.94
CA GLY A 166 -2.65 -5.52 16.77
C GLY A 166 -2.90 -4.09 17.25
N ALA A 167 -2.41 -3.73 18.44
CA ALA A 167 -2.52 -2.36 18.97
C ALA A 167 -1.77 -1.34 18.08
N TRP A 168 -0.58 -1.71 17.62
CA TRP A 168 0.20 -0.90 16.70
C TRP A 168 -0.51 -0.73 15.34
N LEU A 169 -1.04 -1.82 14.75
CA LEU A 169 -1.81 -1.77 13.50
C LEU A 169 -3.05 -0.87 13.62
N LEU A 170 -3.79 -0.97 14.73
CA LEU A 170 -4.95 -0.12 14.97
C LEU A 170 -4.56 1.36 14.98
N THR A 171 -3.44 1.70 15.62
CA THR A 171 -2.93 3.07 15.67
C THR A 171 -2.47 3.54 14.29
N TYR A 172 -1.68 2.72 13.59
CA TYR A 172 -1.15 3.05 12.27
C TYR A 172 -2.27 3.20 11.22
N LEU A 173 -3.15 2.21 11.10
CA LEU A 173 -4.27 2.25 10.15
C LEU A 173 -5.27 3.35 10.54
N GLY A 174 -5.56 3.53 11.83
CA GLY A 174 -6.39 4.63 12.34
C GLY A 174 -5.82 6.01 11.99
N GLY A 175 -4.50 6.17 12.07
CA GLY A 175 -3.79 7.38 11.62
C GLY A 175 -4.03 7.69 10.14
N ARG A 176 -4.13 6.67 9.27
CA ARG A 176 -4.47 6.86 7.85
C ARG A 176 -5.89 7.36 7.66
N PHE A 177 -6.85 6.90 8.46
CA PHE A 177 -8.21 7.43 8.45
C PHE A 177 -8.26 8.88 8.93
N VAL A 178 -7.52 9.23 9.97
CA VAL A 178 -7.42 10.61 10.47
C VAL A 178 -6.78 11.51 9.39
N SER A 179 -5.70 11.05 8.76
CA SER A 179 -5.04 11.76 7.66
C SER A 179 -6.00 11.97 6.48
N ALA A 180 -6.71 10.92 6.05
CA ALA A 180 -7.66 11.00 4.96
C ALA A 180 -8.88 11.88 5.27
N ALA A 181 -9.34 11.89 6.52
CA ALA A 181 -10.41 12.79 6.98
C ALA A 181 -9.94 14.25 7.00
N ASN A 182 -8.68 14.50 7.40
CA ASN A 182 -8.07 15.83 7.38
C ASN A 182 -7.67 16.28 5.97
N ALA A 183 -7.48 15.34 5.03
CA ALA A 183 -7.34 15.60 3.60
C ALA A 183 -8.70 15.85 2.91
N GLY A 184 -9.82 15.64 3.62
CA GLY A 184 -11.20 15.85 3.16
C GLY A 184 -11.63 17.32 3.20
N PRO A 185 -12.71 17.66 2.47
CA PRO A 185 -12.79 18.88 1.68
C PRO A 185 -12.87 20.14 2.53
N SER A 186 -12.21 21.22 2.10
CA SER A 186 -12.63 22.53 2.58
C SER A 186 -14.08 22.70 2.11
N ARG A 187 -14.98 22.66 3.10
CA ARG A 187 -16.42 22.45 2.95
C ARG A 187 -17.01 23.19 1.74
N TRP A 188 -17.83 22.45 0.99
CA TRP A 188 -18.78 22.80 -0.08
C TRP A 188 -19.72 24.00 0.15
N LEU A 189 -19.46 24.88 1.11
CA LEU A 189 -20.16 26.15 1.24
C LEU A 189 -19.43 27.22 0.43
N VAL A 190 -19.34 27.01 -0.89
CA VAL A 190 -19.24 28.16 -1.81
C VAL A 190 -20.63 28.77 -1.83
N SER A 191 -20.88 29.74 -0.95
CA SER A 191 -22.06 30.58 -1.08
C SER A 191 -21.95 31.29 -2.44
N PRO A 192 -23.03 31.39 -3.25
CA PRO A 192 -23.01 32.20 -4.46
C PRO A 192 -22.57 33.62 -4.10
N GLY A 193 -21.41 34.05 -4.61
CA GLY A 193 -20.80 35.35 -4.26
C GLY A 193 -19.62 35.29 -3.28
N THR A 194 -19.23 34.11 -2.81
CA THR A 194 -17.90 33.93 -2.21
C THR A 194 -16.91 33.93 -3.36
N THR A 195 -16.28 35.08 -3.62
CA THR A 195 -14.97 35.08 -4.28
C THR A 195 -14.14 34.00 -3.61
N LEU A 196 -13.39 33.19 -4.36
CA LEU A 196 -12.27 32.41 -3.83
C LEU A 196 -11.29 33.43 -3.21
N ALA A 197 -11.61 33.88 -1.99
CA ALA A 197 -11.01 35.02 -1.35
C ALA A 197 -9.69 34.53 -0.78
N GLY A 198 -8.71 34.53 -1.67
CA GLY A 198 -7.33 34.13 -1.42
C GLY A 198 -7.07 32.69 -1.83
N THR A 199 -6.17 32.50 -2.81
CA THR A 199 -5.15 31.43 -2.90
C THR A 199 -4.53 31.32 -4.31
N TYR A 200 -5.01 32.09 -5.28
CA TYR A 200 -4.33 32.27 -6.58
C TYR A 200 -4.27 33.75 -6.97
N ASP A 201 -3.26 34.11 -7.74
CA ASP A 201 -3.11 35.45 -8.30
C ASP A 201 -4.15 35.63 -9.43
N ALA A 202 -5.11 36.52 -9.23
CA ALA A 202 -6.18 36.77 -10.19
C ALA A 202 -5.68 37.34 -11.53
N GLY A 203 -4.50 37.96 -11.57
CA GLY A 203 -3.90 38.47 -12.80
C GLY A 203 -3.24 37.39 -13.64
N THR A 204 -2.68 36.35 -13.01
CA THR A 204 -1.94 35.28 -13.70
C THR A 204 -2.66 33.92 -13.69
N GLY A 205 -3.68 33.76 -12.85
CA GLY A 205 -4.35 32.49 -12.57
C GLY A 205 -3.50 31.49 -11.77
N LEU A 206 -2.32 31.88 -11.27
CA LEU A 206 -1.39 30.97 -10.61
C LEU A 206 -1.75 30.75 -9.13
N THR A 207 -1.85 29.50 -8.71
CA THR A 207 -2.01 29.09 -7.32
C THR A 207 -0.69 29.22 -6.57
N ASN A 208 -0.70 29.77 -5.35
CA ASN A 208 0.50 29.77 -4.51
C ASN A 208 0.95 28.33 -4.24
N THR A 209 2.25 28.06 -4.20
CA THR A 209 2.78 26.69 -4.00
C THR A 209 2.27 26.03 -2.73
N LYS A 210 2.16 26.77 -1.62
CA LYS A 210 1.64 26.26 -0.34
C LYS A 210 0.15 25.89 -0.36
N ASP A 211 -0.57 26.41 -1.35
CA ASP A 211 -2.00 26.28 -1.52
C ASP A 211 -2.34 25.36 -2.73
N PHE A 212 -1.32 24.79 -3.38
CA PHE A 212 -1.50 23.86 -4.49
C PHE A 212 -2.11 22.55 -3.97
N TYR A 213 -3.21 22.09 -4.57
CA TYR A 213 -3.91 20.91 -4.06
C TYR A 213 -3.01 19.66 -4.02
N VAL A 214 -3.18 18.84 -2.99
CA VAL A 214 -2.42 17.60 -2.80
C VAL A 214 -3.37 16.42 -2.73
N VAL A 215 -3.13 15.42 -3.58
CA VAL A 215 -3.74 14.09 -3.48
C VAL A 215 -2.60 13.10 -3.36
N SER A 216 -2.50 12.43 -2.20
CA SER A 216 -1.50 11.39 -1.97
C SER A 216 -2.13 10.01 -1.98
N LYS A 217 -1.40 9.06 -2.56
CA LYS A 217 -1.71 7.63 -2.50
C LYS A 217 -1.10 6.96 -1.24
N ASN A 218 -0.12 7.61 -0.61
CA ASN A 218 0.62 7.06 0.53
C ASN A 218 0.22 7.70 1.87
N ASP A 219 -0.35 8.90 1.85
CA ASP A 219 -0.78 9.68 3.03
C ASP A 219 0.37 9.92 4.02
N ILE A 220 0.46 9.10 5.07
CA ILE A 220 1.46 9.21 6.12
C ILE A 220 2.82 8.59 5.74
N ASP A 221 2.90 7.89 4.60
CA ASP A 221 4.11 7.22 4.13
C ASP A 221 4.69 7.84 2.84
N ASP A 222 4.50 9.14 2.62
CA ASP A 222 5.12 9.80 1.45
C ASP A 222 6.66 9.69 1.52
N PRO A 223 7.32 9.29 0.42
CA PRO A 223 8.73 8.96 0.45
C PRO A 223 9.60 10.22 0.64
N VAL A 224 10.48 10.17 1.63
CA VAL A 224 11.52 11.20 1.84
C VAL A 224 12.80 10.71 1.18
N ILE A 225 13.17 11.29 0.05
CA ILE A 225 14.32 10.87 -0.76
C ILE A 225 15.37 11.98 -0.77
N ALA A 226 16.61 11.66 -0.39
CA ALA A 226 17.72 12.58 -0.53
C ALA A 226 18.10 12.71 -2.01
N ALA A 227 18.36 13.95 -2.47
CA ALA A 227 18.70 14.22 -3.87
C ALA A 227 19.91 13.41 -4.38
N ALA A 228 20.90 13.17 -3.52
CA ALA A 228 22.10 12.40 -3.85
C ALA A 228 21.82 10.92 -4.15
N ASP A 229 20.78 10.35 -3.53
CA ASP A 229 20.39 8.94 -3.67
C ASP A 229 19.39 8.74 -4.82
N TRP A 230 18.75 9.82 -5.29
CA TRP A 230 17.73 9.74 -6.32
C TRP A 230 18.31 9.40 -7.70
N ARG A 231 17.67 8.46 -8.38
CA ARG A 231 17.98 8.05 -9.77
C ARG A 231 16.69 7.85 -10.55
N LEU A 232 16.61 8.41 -11.76
CA LEU A 232 15.59 8.02 -12.74
C LEU A 232 16.15 6.91 -13.61
N GLN A 233 15.48 5.77 -13.64
CA GLN A 233 15.76 4.69 -14.57
C GLN A 233 14.85 4.83 -15.79
N VAL A 234 15.44 5.00 -16.96
CA VAL A 234 14.72 5.01 -18.23
C VAL A 234 15.06 3.70 -18.94
N GLN A 235 14.07 2.80 -19.02
CA GLN A 235 14.20 1.53 -19.74
C GLN A 235 13.84 1.72 -21.23
N GLY A 236 13.95 0.67 -22.03
CA GLY A 236 13.63 0.70 -23.47
C GLY A 236 14.74 0.07 -24.31
N LEU A 237 14.92 0.57 -25.53
CA LEU A 237 15.89 0.05 -26.50
C LEU A 237 17.34 0.33 -26.08
N ARG A 238 17.58 1.47 -25.43
CA ARG A 238 18.88 1.86 -24.87
C ARG A 238 18.72 2.29 -23.41
N PRO A 239 18.58 1.35 -22.46
CA PRO A 239 18.35 1.66 -21.07
C PRO A 239 19.48 2.52 -20.48
N PHE A 240 19.12 3.50 -19.66
CA PHE A 240 20.09 4.28 -18.88
C PHE A 240 19.50 4.71 -17.53
N ALA A 241 20.37 5.14 -16.63
CA ALA A 241 19.99 5.77 -15.37
C ALA A 241 20.62 7.17 -15.29
N ILE A 242 19.87 8.16 -14.79
CA ILE A 242 20.32 9.55 -14.63
C ILE A 242 20.10 10.02 -13.19
N GLY A 243 21.09 10.73 -12.64
CA GLY A 243 21.03 11.33 -11.31
C GLY A 243 20.24 12.63 -11.26
N TYR A 244 19.89 13.06 -10.04
CA TYR A 244 19.18 14.34 -9.85
C TYR A 244 20.00 15.54 -10.36
N ASP A 245 21.29 15.62 -10.02
CA ASP A 245 22.16 16.72 -10.45
C ASP A 245 22.42 16.71 -11.95
N GLU A 246 22.63 15.52 -12.55
CA GLU A 246 22.77 15.37 -14.00
C GLU A 246 21.48 15.82 -14.71
N LEU A 247 20.31 15.42 -14.21
CA LEU A 247 19.01 15.83 -14.76
C LEU A 247 18.81 17.34 -14.71
N ARG A 248 19.20 17.98 -13.60
CA ARG A 248 19.14 19.45 -13.47
C ARG A 248 20.12 20.20 -14.36
N GLY A 249 21.18 19.52 -14.84
CA GLY A 249 22.14 20.07 -15.80
C GLY A 249 21.66 20.04 -17.25
N LEU A 250 20.58 19.32 -17.56
CA LEU A 250 20.01 19.28 -18.91
C LEU A 250 19.21 20.54 -19.24
N ALA A 251 18.98 20.77 -20.53
CA ALA A 251 18.11 21.86 -20.99
C ALA A 251 16.68 21.67 -20.45
N ALA A 252 16.17 22.70 -19.76
CA ALA A 252 14.85 22.70 -19.15
C ALA A 252 13.93 23.73 -19.81
N ALA A 253 12.63 23.44 -19.81
CA ALA A 253 11.59 24.38 -20.18
C ALA A 253 10.68 24.67 -18.97
N ALA A 254 10.17 25.89 -18.88
CA ALA A 254 9.19 26.28 -17.87
C ALA A 254 7.86 26.62 -18.56
N ARG A 255 6.75 26.02 -18.11
CA ARG A 255 5.43 26.28 -18.69
C ARG A 255 4.35 26.32 -17.60
N PRO A 256 3.38 27.25 -17.69
CA PRO A 256 2.20 27.19 -16.84
C PRO A 256 1.37 25.95 -17.22
N ARG A 257 0.94 25.19 -16.21
CA ARG A 257 0.05 24.04 -16.36
C ARG A 257 -0.96 24.03 -15.22
N THR A 258 -2.19 23.68 -15.56
CA THR A 258 -3.24 23.37 -14.60
C THR A 258 -3.27 21.86 -14.39
N LEU A 259 -3.15 21.42 -13.15
CA LEU A 259 -3.44 20.05 -12.76
C LEU A 259 -4.85 20.01 -12.20
N ALA A 260 -5.60 18.98 -12.56
CA ALA A 260 -6.93 18.72 -12.02
C ALA A 260 -7.03 17.23 -11.69
N CYS A 261 -7.57 16.90 -10.52
CA CYS A 261 -7.84 15.51 -10.17
C CYS A 261 -9.03 15.00 -10.97
N ILE A 262 -8.97 13.74 -11.44
CA ILE A 262 -10.10 13.10 -12.13
C ILE A 262 -11.36 13.00 -11.25
N SER A 263 -11.19 12.93 -9.92
CA SER A 263 -12.30 12.93 -8.98
C SER A 263 -12.76 14.34 -8.60
N ASN A 264 -12.21 15.41 -9.20
CA ASN A 264 -12.63 16.76 -8.89
C ASN A 264 -14.01 17.03 -9.54
N PRO A 265 -15.09 17.20 -8.75
CA PRO A 265 -16.38 17.62 -9.30
C PRO A 265 -16.32 19.04 -9.87
N ILE A 266 -17.35 19.41 -10.62
CA ILE A 266 -17.53 20.78 -11.14
C ILE A 266 -17.56 21.75 -9.95
N GLY A 267 -16.67 22.75 -9.97
CA GLY A 267 -16.51 23.72 -8.88
C GLY A 267 -15.76 23.20 -7.65
N GLY A 268 -15.17 22.00 -7.72
CA GLY A 268 -14.36 21.43 -6.64
C GLY A 268 -12.94 22.01 -6.55
N GLU A 269 -12.28 21.74 -5.41
CA GLU A 269 -10.99 22.32 -5.01
C GLU A 269 -9.74 21.56 -5.49
N TYR A 270 -9.89 20.37 -6.07
CA TYR A 270 -8.74 19.57 -6.55
C TYR A 270 -8.30 19.99 -7.95
N ILE A 271 -8.04 21.29 -8.10
CA ILE A 271 -7.54 21.94 -9.30
C ILE A 271 -6.62 23.10 -8.90
N SER A 272 -5.44 23.19 -9.54
CA SER A 272 -4.49 24.27 -9.29
C SER A 272 -3.62 24.52 -10.51
N THR A 273 -3.17 25.76 -10.68
CA THR A 273 -2.30 26.17 -11.80
C THR A 273 -0.94 26.60 -11.26
N GLY A 274 0.13 26.05 -11.82
CA GLY A 274 1.50 26.37 -11.42
C GLY A 274 2.43 26.47 -12.63
N VAL A 275 3.61 27.05 -12.43
CA VAL A 275 4.67 27.05 -13.45
C VAL A 275 5.57 25.84 -13.20
N PHE A 276 5.53 24.88 -14.12
CA PHE A 276 6.32 23.65 -14.04
C PHE A 276 7.59 23.80 -14.86
N GLY A 277 8.74 23.68 -14.20
CA GLY A 277 10.07 23.66 -14.82
C GLY A 277 10.64 22.25 -14.84
N GLY A 278 11.15 21.81 -15.99
CA GLY A 278 11.78 20.50 -16.10
C GLY A 278 12.32 20.20 -17.50
N VAL A 279 12.99 19.05 -17.60
CA VAL A 279 13.51 18.51 -18.87
C VAL A 279 12.33 17.94 -19.67
N PRO A 280 12.20 18.25 -20.97
CA PRO A 280 11.19 17.61 -21.81
C PRO A 280 11.33 16.08 -21.78
N LEU A 281 10.26 15.36 -21.49
CA LEU A 281 10.28 13.89 -21.44
C LEU A 281 10.74 13.28 -22.77
N ALA A 282 10.37 13.89 -23.89
CA ALA A 282 10.79 13.48 -25.23
C ALA A 282 12.32 13.38 -25.37
N ASP A 283 13.08 14.29 -24.77
CA ASP A 283 14.55 14.28 -24.87
C ASP A 283 15.15 13.06 -24.16
N LEU A 284 14.58 12.67 -23.03
CA LEU A 284 14.98 11.47 -22.29
C LEU A 284 14.59 10.19 -23.04
N LEU A 285 13.42 10.17 -23.69
CA LEU A 285 12.96 9.02 -24.47
C LEU A 285 13.79 8.83 -25.75
N MET A 286 14.15 9.92 -26.46
CA MET A 286 15.07 9.84 -27.61
C MET A 286 16.45 9.32 -27.19
N ARG A 287 16.97 9.75 -26.02
CA ARG A 287 18.19 9.17 -25.44
C ARG A 287 18.03 7.66 -25.20
N ALA A 288 16.86 7.21 -24.75
CA ALA A 288 16.52 5.79 -24.59
C ALA A 288 16.31 5.03 -25.91
N GLY A 289 16.43 5.70 -27.06
CA GLY A 289 16.30 5.10 -28.38
C GLY A 289 14.89 5.08 -28.94
N LEU A 290 13.95 5.83 -28.36
CA LEU A 290 12.61 5.98 -28.92
C LEU A 290 12.67 6.89 -30.16
N ASP A 291 12.16 6.41 -31.29
CA ASP A 291 12.03 7.21 -32.51
C ASP A 291 10.86 8.20 -32.38
N ALA A 292 10.96 9.35 -33.04
CA ALA A 292 9.99 10.44 -32.93
C ALA A 292 8.55 10.07 -33.34
N ASP A 293 8.41 9.05 -34.20
CA ASP A 293 7.11 8.56 -34.70
C ASP A 293 6.49 7.47 -33.80
N THR A 294 7.12 7.14 -32.67
CA THR A 294 6.59 6.14 -31.75
C THR A 294 5.39 6.69 -30.98
N SER A 295 4.31 5.92 -30.92
CA SER A 295 3.10 6.26 -30.15
C SER A 295 2.81 5.20 -29.07
N GLU A 296 2.29 5.66 -27.94
CA GLU A 296 1.70 4.81 -26.90
C GLU A 296 0.28 4.44 -27.35
N VAL A 297 -0.06 3.15 -27.32
CA VAL A 297 -1.36 2.60 -27.72
C VAL A 297 -2.18 2.22 -26.49
#